data_AF-A0A7J2YV69-F1
#
_entry.id   AF-A0A7J2YV69-F1
#
_cell.length_a   1.000
_cell.length_b   1.000
_cell.length_c   1.000
_cell.angle_alpha   90.00
_cell.angle_beta   90.00
_cell.angle_gamma   90.00
#
_symmetry.space_group_name_H-M   'P 1'
#
loop_
_entity.id
_entity.type
_entity.pdbx_description
1 polymer ?
#
loop_
_entity_poly.entity_id
_entity_poly.type
_entity_poly.pdbx_seq_one_letter_code
_entity_poly.pdbx_strand_id
1 'polypeptide(L)' 'MNLRISKELVGELTENELKLYLAIMLYKERKISVGQAAKLAGISLRDFIYELGKHKESFTNITAEELEEELIE' A
#
# COMPACT_ATOMS: atom_id res chain seq x y z
N MET A 1 3.04 17.01 9.82
CA MET A 1 1.83 16.47 10.49
C MET A 1 2.30 15.60 11.65
N ASN A 2 1.93 15.93 12.89
CA ASN A 2 2.24 15.08 14.04
C ASN A 2 1.12 14.06 14.18
N LEU A 3 1.39 12.81 13.79
CA LEU A 3 0.50 11.68 14.06
C LEU A 3 0.69 11.27 15.52
N ARG A 4 -0.35 11.42 16.34
CA ARG A 4 -0.42 10.87 17.70
C ARG A 4 -1.36 9.68 17.65
N ILE A 5 -0.80 8.48 17.69
CA ILE A 5 -1.57 7.24 17.79
C ILE A 5 -1.41 6.72 19.23
N SER A 6 -2.51 6.40 19.92
CA SER A 6 -2.44 5.92 21.30
C SER A 6 -1.87 4.51 21.34
N LYS A 7 -1.10 4.20 22.39
CA LYS A 7 -0.44 2.91 22.53
C LYS A 7 -1.45 1.76 22.68
N GLU A 8 -2.64 2.05 23.23
CA GLU A 8 -3.72 1.06 23.33
C GLU A 8 -4.34 0.73 21.96
N LEU A 9 -4.37 1.71 21.03
CA LEU A 9 -4.94 1.54 19.70
C LEU A 9 -4.01 0.78 18.74
N VAL A 10 -2.70 0.96 18.89
CA VAL A 10 -1.67 0.28 18.07
C VAL A 10 -1.44 -1.16 18.52
N GLY A 11 -1.71 -1.49 19.79
CA GLY A 11 -1.46 -2.84 20.31
C GLY A 11 -0.01 -3.30 20.11
N GLU A 12 0.19 -4.59 19.88
CA GLU A 12 1.49 -5.23 19.61
C GLU A 12 2.03 -4.97 18.18
N LEU A 13 1.48 -4.01 17.43
CA LEU A 13 1.99 -3.70 16.10
C LEU A 13 3.41 -3.15 16.17
N THR A 14 4.28 -3.77 15.40
CA THR A 14 5.64 -3.32 15.18
C THR A 14 5.66 -2.07 14.29
N GLU A 15 6.75 -1.30 14.39
CA GLU A 15 6.96 -0.14 13.50
C GLU A 15 6.94 -0.54 12.01
N ASN A 16 7.38 -1.76 11.69
CA ASN A 16 7.40 -2.29 10.33
C ASN A 16 5.98 -2.57 9.81
N GLU A 17 5.10 -3.15 10.62
CA GLU A 17 3.70 -3.36 10.25
C GLU A 17 2.97 -2.03 10.04
N LEU A 18 3.24 -1.04 10.90
CA LEU A 18 2.72 0.32 10.76
C LEU A 18 3.15 0.97 9.43
N LYS A 19 4.45 0.86 9.07
CA LYS A 19 4.96 1.35 7.78
C LYS A 19 4.33 0.63 6.60
N LEU A 20 4.17 -0.69 6.69
CA LEU A 20 3.54 -1.49 5.64
C LEU A 20 2.09 -1.06 5.41
N TYR A 21 1.29 -0.96 6.48
CA TYR A 21 -0.12 -0.55 6.37
C TYR A 21 -0.28 0.87 5.85
N LEU A 22 0.57 1.81 6.30
CA LEU A 22 0.56 3.17 5.77
C LEU A 22 0.94 3.19 4.27
N ALA A 23 1.94 2.41 3.87
CA ALA A 23 2.35 2.30 2.47
C ALA A 23 1.24 1.72 1.58
N ILE A 24 0.56 0.66 2.04
CA ILE A 24 -0.60 0.08 1.34
C ILE A 24 -1.71 1.14 1.19
N MET A 25 -2.08 1.82 2.26
CA MET A 25 -3.12 2.85 2.23
C MET A 25 -2.80 3.97 1.22
N LEU A 26 -1.60 4.55 1.30
CA LEU A 26 -1.20 5.64 0.42
C LEU A 26 -1.11 5.20 -1.05
N TYR A 27 -0.69 3.96 -1.28
CA TYR A 27 -0.68 3.38 -2.62
C TYR A 27 -2.10 3.20 -3.18
N LYS A 28 -3.01 2.59 -2.41
CA LYS A 28 -4.42 2.41 -2.80
C LYS A 28 -5.10 3.73 -3.15
N GLU A 29 -4.84 4.76 -2.36
CA GLU A 29 -5.37 6.12 -2.59
C GLU A 29 -4.65 6.86 -3.75
N ARG A 30 -3.77 6.18 -4.50
CA ARG A 30 -2.98 6.74 -5.60
C ARG A 30 -2.14 7.95 -5.22
N LYS A 31 -1.80 8.10 -3.94
CA LYS A 31 -0.98 9.22 -3.41
C LYS A 31 0.51 9.03 -3.66
N ILE A 32 0.95 7.78 -3.75
CA ILE A 32 2.35 7.41 -4.01
C ILE A 32 2.41 6.24 -5.00
N SER A 33 3.49 6.14 -5.76
CA SER A 33 3.73 5.01 -6.65
C SER A 33 4.05 3.72 -5.87
N VAL A 34 3.89 2.56 -6.51
CA VAL A 34 4.23 1.26 -5.91
C VAL A 34 5.69 1.19 -5.43
N GLY A 35 6.62 1.83 -6.15
CA GLY A 35 8.03 1.91 -5.75
C GLY A 35 8.26 2.82 -4.53
N GLN A 36 7.54 3.94 -4.44
CA GLN A 36 7.57 4.80 -3.25
C GLN A 36 6.95 4.10 -2.04
N ALA A 37 5.90 3.31 -2.24
CA ALA A 37 5.25 2.53 -1.20
C ALA A 37 6.17 1.41 -0.67
N ALA A 38 6.83 0.66 -1.55
CA ALA A 38 7.84 -0.33 -1.17
C ALA A 38 8.98 0.31 -0.34
N LYS A 39 9.46 1.49 -0.77
CA LYS A 39 10.48 2.25 -0.04
C LYS A 39 9.99 2.70 1.35
N LEU A 40 8.73 3.14 1.48
CA LEU A 40 8.14 3.52 2.76
C LEU A 40 7.98 2.32 3.71
N ALA A 41 7.58 1.16 3.17
CA ALA A 41 7.48 -0.09 3.92
C ALA A 41 8.84 -0.68 4.30
N GLY A 42 9.94 -0.20 3.69
CA GLY A 42 11.30 -0.67 3.97
C GLY A 42 11.62 -2.06 3.41
N ILE A 43 10.91 -2.48 2.36
CA ILE A 43 11.06 -3.81 1.72
C ILE A 43 11.31 -3.67 0.21
N SER A 44 11.68 -4.77 -0.45
CA SER A 44 11.89 -4.74 -1.90
C SER A 44 10.57 -4.51 -2.64
N LEU A 45 10.64 -4.03 -3.89
CA LEU A 45 9.46 -3.88 -4.73
C LEU A 45 8.70 -5.20 -4.91
N ARG A 46 9.44 -6.31 -5.07
CA ARG A 46 8.88 -7.66 -5.19
C ARG A 46 8.10 -8.04 -3.93
N ASP A 47 8.68 -7.82 -2.76
CA ASP A 47 8.04 -8.16 -1.49
C ASP A 47 6.80 -7.29 -1.25
N PHE A 48 6.86 -6.02 -1.62
CA PHE A 48 5.70 -5.14 -1.52
C PHE A 48 4.54 -5.59 -2.41
N ILE A 49 4.81 -6.01 -3.65
CA ILE A 49 3.79 -6.60 -4.54
C ILE A 49 3.19 -7.87 -3.91
N TYR A 50 4.01 -8.68 -3.24
CA TYR A 50 3.53 -9.88 -2.54
C TYR A 50 2.63 -9.53 -1.34
N GLU A 51 2.99 -8.49 -0.57
CA GLU A 51 2.14 -7.98 0.51
C GLU A 51 0.82 -7.40 0.00
N LEU A 52 0.80 -6.67 -1.12
CA LEU A 52 -0.45 -6.23 -1.75
C LEU A 52 -1.38 -7.42 -2.04
N GLY A 53 -0.83 -8.51 -2.57
CA GLY A 53 -1.58 -9.75 -2.81
C GLY A 53 -2.16 -10.37 -1.53
N LYS A 54 -1.37 -10.46 -0.45
CA LYS A 54 -1.85 -10.96 0.87
C LYS A 54 -2.99 -10.10 1.43
N HIS A 55 -2.94 -8.80 1.17
CA HIS A 55 -3.92 -7.83 1.61
C HIS A 55 -5.11 -7.66 0.64
N LYS A 56 -5.18 -8.47 -0.43
CA LYS A 56 -6.23 -8.44 -1.47
C LYS A 56 -6.30 -7.09 -2.21
N GLU A 57 -5.16 -6.45 -2.39
CA GLU A 57 -5.02 -5.22 -3.14
C GLU A 57 -4.42 -5.48 -4.52
N SER A 58 -4.90 -4.76 -5.53
CA SER A 58 -4.35 -4.82 -6.88
C SER A 58 -2.94 -4.22 -6.92
N PHE A 59 -2.00 -4.88 -7.60
CA PHE A 59 -0.63 -4.35 -7.80
C PHE A 59 -0.51 -3.37 -8.97
N THR A 60 -1.53 -3.28 -9.82
CA THR A 60 -1.58 -2.30 -10.91
C THR A 60 -2.28 -1.02 -10.49
N ASN A 61 -3.10 -1.09 -9.42
CA ASN A 61 -4.03 -0.04 -8.99
C ASN A 61 -4.98 0.44 -10.09
N ILE A 62 -5.12 -0.31 -11.20
CA ILE A 62 -6.03 -0.02 -12.31
C ILE A 62 -7.45 -0.46 -11.90
N THR A 63 -8.47 0.35 -12.18
CA THR A 63 -9.87 -0.03 -11.97
C THR A 63 -10.38 -0.90 -13.11
N ALA A 64 -11.52 -1.57 -12.91
CA ALA A 64 -12.12 -2.37 -13.98
C ALA A 64 -12.52 -1.49 -15.18
N GLU A 65 -13.01 -0.28 -14.89
CA GLU A 65 -13.41 0.70 -15.90
C GLU A 65 -12.21 1.20 -16.72
N GLU A 66 -11.11 1.56 -16.05
CA GLU A 66 -9.87 1.98 -16.73
C GLU A 66 -9.31 0.87 -17.62
N LEU A 67 -9.39 -0.39 -17.16
CA LEU A 67 -8.98 -1.54 -17.97
C LEU A 67 -9.91 -1.77 -19.17
N GLU A 68 -11.22 -1.60 -19.01
CA GLU A 68 -12.18 -1.68 -20.13
C GLU A 68 -11.90 -0.59 -21.17
N GLU A 69 -11.64 0.64 -20.75
CA GLU A 69 -11.28 1.75 -21.64
C GLU A 69 -10.02 1.42 -22.45
N GLU A 70 -8.96 0.89 -21.82
CA GLU A 70 -7.72 0.49 -22.52
C GLU A 70 -7.90 -0.68 -23.49
N LEU A 71 -8.83 -1.61 -23.24
CA LEU A 71 -9.03 -2.81 -24.07
C LEU A 71 -9.90 -2.57 -25.31
N ILE A 72 -10.66 -1.46 -25.33
CA ILE A 72 -11.60 -1.12 -26.42
C ILE A 72 -10.95 -0.15 -27.43
N GLU A 73 -9.77 0.42 -27.15
CA GLU A 73 -8.90 1.12 -28.13
C GLU A 73 -8.30 0.19 -29.19
#